data_AF-A0A7X0H1U2-F1
#
_entry.id   AF-A0A7X0H1U2-F1
#
_cell.length_a   1.000
_cell.length_b   1.000
_cell.length_c   1.000
_cell.angle_alpha   90.00
_cell.angle_beta   90.00
_cell.angle_gamma   90.00
#
_symmetry.space_group_name_H-M   'P 1'
#
loop_
_entity.id
_entity.type
_entity.pdbx_description
1 polymer ?
#
loop_
_entity_poly.entity_id
_entity_poly.type
_entity_poly.pdbx_seq_one_letter_code
_entity_poly.pdbx_strand_id
1 'polypeptide(L)'
;MVEGLQRRVIAPPSADSPLPPPHRCAAGRIMVMRFKSRFLVDLLLRRTEAAGGFAAILAKGDDTSGTILVQCSDRGEPGPLLERRFGPDGEYIWEDVGPGEAKDDESWKNYQERRRNADPDLWIVELDIADAPRLVAEWAALT
;
A
#
# COMPACT_ATOMS: atom_id res chain seq x y z
N MET A 1 31.42 -24.31 61.04
CA MET A 1 31.80 -22.90 61.29
C MET A 1 31.33 -22.11 60.06
N VAL A 2 30.09 -21.58 60.09
CA VAL A 2 29.70 -20.18 60.41
C VAL A 2 30.33 -19.21 59.39
N GLU A 3 29.67 -18.29 58.67
CA GLU A 3 28.41 -17.55 58.78
C GLU A 3 27.97 -17.15 57.34
N GLY A 4 26.69 -16.98 57.00
CA GLY A 4 25.94 -15.77 57.34
C GLY A 4 25.45 -15.06 56.07
N LEU A 5 24.58 -15.71 55.29
CA LEU A 5 23.94 -15.09 54.12
C LEU A 5 22.85 -14.12 54.62
N GLN A 6 23.21 -12.84 54.81
CA GLN A 6 22.26 -11.80 55.15
C GLN A 6 21.24 -11.64 54.01
N ARG A 7 20.03 -12.15 54.22
CA ARG A 7 18.85 -11.82 53.40
C ARG A 7 18.59 -10.31 53.58
N ARG A 8 18.96 -9.51 52.57
CA ARG A 8 18.49 -8.13 52.46
C ARG A 8 16.97 -8.16 52.26
N VAL A 9 16.24 -7.80 53.32
CA VAL A 9 14.82 -7.47 53.24
C VAL A 9 14.72 -6.18 52.44
N ILE A 10 14.18 -6.26 51.21
CA ILE A 10 13.85 -5.10 50.41
C ILE A 10 12.63 -4.45 51.06
N ALA A 11 12.80 -3.27 51.65
CA ALA A 11 11.69 -2.48 52.18
C ALA A 11 10.74 -2.08 51.03
N PRO A 12 9.41 -2.08 51.24
CA PRO A 12 8.49 -1.56 50.24
C PRO A 12 8.79 -0.06 50.00
N PRO A 13 8.69 0.42 48.75
CA PRO A 13 8.96 1.82 48.44
C PRO A 13 7.96 2.74 49.18
N SER A 14 8.49 3.76 49.84
CA SER A 14 7.72 4.79 50.53
C SER A 14 6.76 5.52 49.57
N ALA A 15 5.53 5.74 50.01
CA ALA A 15 4.42 6.30 49.22
C ALA A 15 4.58 7.79 48.78
N ASP A 16 5.77 8.36 48.93
CA ASP A 16 6.03 9.81 48.79
C ASP A 16 7.06 10.13 47.68
N SER A 17 7.38 9.15 46.83
CA SER A 17 8.16 9.41 45.62
C SER A 17 7.24 10.01 44.56
N PRO A 18 7.56 11.20 43.98
CA PRO A 18 6.78 11.74 42.89
C PRO A 18 6.76 10.75 41.74
N LEU A 19 5.56 10.45 41.24
CA LEU A 19 5.37 9.61 40.07
C LEU A 19 6.28 10.13 38.94
N PRO A 20 7.05 9.24 38.26
CA PRO A 20 7.78 9.66 37.07
C PRO A 20 6.79 10.32 36.11
N PRO A 21 7.17 11.41 35.41
CA PRO A 21 6.28 12.01 34.43
C PRO A 21 5.81 10.92 33.48
N PRO A 22 4.53 10.92 33.05
CA PRO A 22 4.09 9.97 32.05
C PRO A 22 5.08 10.09 30.89
N HIS A 23 5.70 8.97 30.53
CA HIS A 23 6.43 8.90 29.28
C HIS A 23 5.43 9.35 28.22
N ARG A 24 5.60 10.57 27.70
CA ARG A 24 4.93 10.98 26.48
C ARG A 24 5.53 10.08 25.40
N CYS A 25 4.99 8.88 25.26
CA CYS A 25 5.07 8.16 24.00
C CYS A 25 4.55 9.16 22.97
N ALA A 26 5.47 9.64 22.13
CA ALA A 26 5.13 10.48 20.99
C ALA A 26 3.93 9.84 20.28
N ALA A 27 2.95 10.68 19.92
CA ALA A 27 1.78 10.30 19.14
C ALA A 27 2.18 9.21 18.13
N GLY A 28 1.54 8.06 18.25
CA GLY A 28 1.92 6.83 17.56
C GLY A 28 2.20 7.14 16.10
N ARG A 29 3.46 6.94 15.68
CA ARG A 29 3.77 6.81 14.26
C ARG A 29 2.86 5.70 13.75
N ILE A 30 1.94 6.04 12.87
CA ILE A 30 1.27 5.04 12.03
C ILE A 30 2.42 4.37 11.28
N MET A 31 2.75 3.14 11.66
CA MET A 31 3.75 2.33 10.98
C MET A 31 3.11 1.89 9.66
N VAL A 32 3.30 2.69 8.61
CA VAL A 32 2.84 2.34 7.27
C VAL A 32 3.55 1.05 6.85
N MET A 33 2.80 0.02 6.53
CA MET A 33 3.37 -1.24 6.05
C MET A 33 3.79 -1.08 4.59
N ARG A 34 5.09 -1.01 4.35
CA ARG A 34 5.64 -0.87 3.00
C ARG A 34 5.89 -2.26 2.41
N PHE A 35 4.97 -2.71 1.56
CA PHE A 35 5.15 -3.93 0.77
C PHE A 35 5.97 -3.68 -0.49
N LYS A 36 6.67 -4.72 -0.95
CA LYS A 36 7.36 -4.71 -2.25
C LYS A 36 6.33 -4.60 -3.38
N SER A 37 6.66 -3.85 -4.42
CA SER A 37 5.75 -3.63 -5.56
C SER A 37 5.28 -4.93 -6.20
N ARG A 38 6.18 -5.89 -6.41
CA ARG A 38 5.79 -7.21 -6.95
C ARG A 38 4.78 -7.95 -6.08
N PHE A 39 4.93 -7.89 -4.76
CA PHE A 39 4.00 -8.55 -3.85
C PHE A 39 2.59 -7.93 -3.94
N LEU A 40 2.51 -6.60 -4.03
CA LEU A 40 1.24 -5.90 -4.21
C LEU A 40 0.57 -6.26 -5.55
N VAL A 41 1.35 -6.32 -6.63
CA VAL A 41 0.87 -6.73 -7.95
C VAL A 41 0.34 -8.17 -7.92
N ASP A 42 1.12 -9.12 -7.41
CA ASP A 42 0.71 -10.53 -7.30
C ASP A 42 -0.58 -10.69 -6.48
N LEU A 43 -0.76 -9.84 -5.46
CA LEU A 43 -1.94 -9.84 -4.61
C LEU A 43 -3.18 -9.30 -5.32
N LEU A 44 -3.06 -8.20 -6.06
CA LEU A 44 -4.13 -7.64 -6.88
C LEU A 44 -4.62 -8.66 -7.92
N LEU A 45 -3.70 -9.31 -8.64
CA LEU A 45 -4.03 -10.34 -9.62
C LEU A 45 -4.87 -11.47 -8.99
N ARG A 46 -4.35 -12.06 -7.91
CA ARG A 46 -5.03 -13.17 -7.21
C ARG A 46 -6.39 -12.77 -6.66
N ARG A 47 -6.52 -11.53 -6.15
CA ARG A 47 -7.79 -11.05 -5.61
C ARG A 47 -8.84 -10.89 -6.69
N THR A 48 -8.45 -10.35 -7.84
CA THR A 48 -9.34 -10.15 -8.98
C THR A 48 -9.80 -11.50 -9.53
N GLU A 49 -8.88 -12.44 -9.71
CA GLU A 49 -9.20 -13.82 -10.11
C GLU A 49 -10.14 -14.51 -9.09
N ALA A 50 -9.87 -14.36 -7.79
CA ALA A 50 -10.72 -14.91 -6.73
C ALA A 50 -12.13 -14.29 -6.70
N ALA A 51 -12.29 -13.08 -7.23
CA ALA A 51 -13.59 -12.42 -7.39
C ALA A 51 -14.31 -12.81 -8.70
N GLY A 52 -13.70 -13.67 -9.53
CA GLY A 52 -14.23 -14.08 -10.82
C GLY A 52 -13.93 -13.10 -11.96
N GLY A 53 -13.03 -12.13 -11.75
CA GLY A 53 -12.52 -11.24 -12.79
C GLY A 53 -11.28 -11.81 -13.49
N PHE A 54 -10.80 -11.07 -14.48
CA PHE A 54 -9.55 -11.33 -15.17
C PHE A 54 -8.51 -10.27 -14.82
N ALA A 55 -7.25 -10.67 -14.67
CA ALA A 55 -6.16 -9.76 -14.39
C ALA A 55 -4.93 -10.09 -15.24
N ALA A 56 -4.24 -9.07 -15.72
CA ALA A 56 -3.05 -9.23 -16.55
C ALA A 56 -1.98 -8.18 -16.22
N ILE A 57 -0.71 -8.53 -16.44
CA ILE A 57 0.41 -7.59 -16.38
C ILE A 57 0.68 -7.10 -17.81
N LEU A 58 0.46 -5.82 -18.07
CA LEU A 58 0.77 -5.17 -19.35
C LEU A 58 2.22 -4.67 -19.40
N ALA A 59 2.75 -4.26 -18.26
CA ALA A 59 4.14 -3.85 -18.09
C ALA A 59 4.69 -4.32 -16.74
N LYS A 60 5.86 -4.95 -16.79
CA LYS A 60 6.63 -5.30 -15.60
C LYS A 60 7.61 -4.18 -15.27
N GLY A 61 7.62 -3.75 -14.02
CA GLY A 61 8.54 -2.77 -13.46
C GLY A 61 9.49 -3.38 -12.42
N ASP A 62 10.00 -2.55 -11.50
CA ASP A 62 10.91 -3.00 -10.44
C ASP A 62 10.17 -3.81 -9.36
N ASP A 63 10.75 -4.93 -8.94
CA ASP A 63 10.10 -5.87 -8.02
C ASP A 63 9.95 -5.30 -6.59
N THR A 64 10.72 -4.28 -6.20
CA THR A 64 10.81 -3.79 -4.81
C THR A 64 10.10 -2.44 -4.60
N SER A 65 10.32 -1.47 -5.49
CA SER A 65 9.89 -0.08 -5.33
C SER A 65 9.26 0.55 -6.57
N GLY A 66 8.93 -0.25 -7.59
CA GLY A 66 8.27 0.23 -8.80
C GLY A 66 6.92 0.91 -8.53
N THR A 67 6.64 1.98 -9.28
CA THR A 67 5.33 2.65 -9.34
C THR A 67 4.28 1.67 -9.87
N ILE A 68 3.03 1.72 -9.40
CA ILE A 68 1.97 0.81 -9.84
C ILE A 68 0.81 1.61 -10.44
N LEU A 69 0.53 1.33 -11.72
CA LEU A 69 -0.68 1.75 -12.41
C LEU A 69 -1.62 0.55 -12.60
N VAL A 70 -2.91 0.79 -12.36
CA VAL A 70 -3.98 -0.20 -12.54
C VAL A 70 -4.97 0.32 -13.58
N GLN A 71 -4.97 -0.27 -14.76
CA GLN A 71 -6.02 -0.07 -15.76
C GLN A 71 -7.25 -0.85 -15.30
N CYS A 72 -8.30 -0.14 -14.91
CA CYS A 72 -9.58 -0.76 -14.62
C CYS A 72 -10.33 -0.98 -15.94
N SER A 73 -10.96 -2.12 -16.11
CA SER A 73 -11.82 -2.45 -17.24
C SER A 73 -13.06 -3.20 -16.73
N ASP A 74 -14.18 -3.10 -17.45
CA ASP A 74 -15.37 -3.94 -17.19
C ASP A 74 -15.86 -4.52 -18.51
N ARG A 75 -15.72 -5.84 -18.67
CA ARG A 75 -16.07 -6.59 -19.91
C ARG A 75 -15.33 -6.05 -21.14
N GLY A 76 -14.07 -5.70 -20.96
CA GLY A 76 -13.22 -5.11 -22.00
C GLY A 76 -13.54 -3.65 -22.35
N GLU A 77 -14.50 -3.00 -21.68
CA GLU A 77 -14.63 -1.54 -21.79
C GLU A 77 -13.59 -0.87 -20.87
N PRO A 78 -12.74 0.02 -21.40
CA PRO A 78 -11.71 0.67 -20.61
C PRO A 78 -12.34 1.65 -19.62
N GLY A 79 -12.01 1.45 -18.35
CA GLY A 79 -12.35 2.32 -17.23
C GLY A 79 -11.17 3.22 -16.83
N PRO A 80 -11.17 3.75 -15.58
CA PRO A 80 -10.12 4.65 -15.10
C PRO A 80 -8.79 3.93 -14.93
N LEU A 81 -7.71 4.69 -15.07
CA LEU A 81 -6.35 4.24 -14.78
C LEU A 81 -5.94 4.82 -13.43
N LEU A 82 -5.70 3.96 -12.45
CA LEU A 82 -5.41 4.36 -11.08
C LEU A 82 -3.92 4.26 -10.79
N GLU A 83 -3.35 5.27 -10.15
CA GLU A 83 -1.97 5.29 -9.66
C GLU A 83 -1.92 5.19 -8.15
N ARG A 84 -1.07 4.30 -7.64
CA ARG A 84 -0.78 4.23 -6.21
C ARG A 84 0.16 5.34 -5.79
N ARG A 85 -0.32 6.30 -5.00
CA ARG A 85 0.47 7.41 -4.46
C ARG A 85 0.50 7.41 -2.94
N PHE A 86 1.57 7.97 -2.39
CA PHE A 86 1.65 8.22 -0.95
C PHE A 86 1.04 9.59 -0.66
N GLY A 87 -0.08 9.59 0.06
CA GLY A 87 -0.84 10.80 0.38
C GLY A 87 -0.21 11.63 1.50
N PRO A 88 -0.64 12.89 1.65
CA PRO A 88 -0.15 13.80 2.69
C PRO A 88 -0.52 13.33 4.11
N ASP A 89 -1.59 12.55 4.24
CA ASP A 89 -2.06 11.98 5.51
C ASP A 89 -1.22 10.77 5.97
N GLY A 90 -0.20 10.40 5.20
CA GLY A 90 0.70 9.29 5.52
C GLY A 90 0.15 7.92 5.13
N GLU A 91 -0.89 7.86 4.30
CA GLU A 91 -1.50 6.63 3.80
C GLU A 91 -1.35 6.50 2.29
N TYR A 92 -1.42 5.27 1.78
CA TYR A 92 -1.45 5.05 0.34
C TYR A 92 -2.85 5.28 -0.22
N ILE A 93 -2.93 6.07 -1.29
CA ILE A 93 -4.16 6.36 -2.01
C ILE A 93 -4.04 5.87 -3.45
N TRP A 94 -5.18 5.58 -4.07
CA TRP A 94 -5.29 5.37 -5.51
C TRP A 94 -5.94 6.59 -6.14
N GLU A 95 -5.25 7.20 -7.08
CA GLU A 95 -5.72 8.41 -7.75
C GLU A 95 -5.91 8.14 -9.24
N ASP A 96 -6.99 8.65 -9.81
CA ASP A 96 -7.22 8.60 -11.25
C ASP A 96 -6.17 9.45 -11.98
N VAL A 97 -5.48 8.83 -12.92
CA VAL A 97 -4.47 9.46 -13.76
C VAL A 97 -4.67 9.07 -15.20
N GLY A 98 -4.61 10.04 -16.10
CA GLY A 98 -4.77 9.73 -17.52
C GLY A 98 -5.34 10.91 -18.30
N PRO A 99 -5.69 10.68 -19.57
CA PRO A 99 -6.20 11.72 -20.45
C PRO A 99 -7.65 12.18 -20.15
N GLY A 100 -8.20 11.92 -18.95
CA GLY A 100 -9.51 12.43 -18.53
C GLY A 100 -10.66 11.87 -19.37
N GLU A 101 -11.39 12.74 -20.08
CA GLU A 101 -12.57 12.38 -20.89
C GLU A 101 -12.23 11.67 -22.22
N ALA A 102 -10.96 11.55 -22.59
CA ALA A 102 -10.57 10.81 -23.78
C ALA A 102 -10.89 9.31 -23.57
N LYS A 103 -11.92 8.83 -24.26
CA LYS A 103 -12.35 7.41 -24.23
C LYS A 103 -11.77 6.58 -25.37
N ASP A 104 -10.84 7.13 -26.17
CA ASP A 104 -10.22 6.35 -27.24
C ASP A 104 -9.02 5.52 -26.72
N ASP A 105 -8.96 4.27 -27.15
CA ASP A 105 -7.91 3.32 -26.77
C ASP A 105 -6.51 3.82 -27.14
N GLU A 106 -6.41 4.65 -28.19
CA GLU A 106 -5.14 5.17 -28.69
C GLU A 106 -4.54 6.19 -27.72
N SER A 107 -5.33 7.11 -27.17
CA SER A 107 -4.85 8.07 -26.17
C SER A 107 -4.40 7.38 -24.90
N TRP A 108 -5.12 6.34 -24.47
CA TRP A 108 -4.73 5.54 -23.30
C TRP A 108 -3.41 4.80 -23.54
N LYS A 109 -3.26 4.12 -24.68
CA LYS A 109 -2.00 3.44 -25.05
C LYS A 109 -0.85 4.43 -25.14
N ASN A 110 -1.03 5.57 -25.82
CA ASN A 110 -0.02 6.61 -25.93
C ASN A 110 0.38 7.18 -24.56
N TYR A 111 -0.58 7.35 -23.64
CA TYR A 111 -0.31 7.78 -22.28
C TYR A 111 0.55 6.77 -21.51
N GLN A 112 0.16 5.49 -21.56
CA GLN A 112 0.88 4.39 -20.92
C GLN A 112 2.31 4.23 -21.48
N GLU A 113 2.48 4.32 -22.80
CA GLU A 113 3.80 4.27 -23.44
C GLU A 113 4.69 5.43 -23.01
N ARG A 114 4.16 6.66 -22.99
CA ARG A 114 4.90 7.84 -22.50
C ARG A 114 5.35 7.68 -21.05
N ARG A 115 4.47 7.18 -20.18
CA ARG A 115 4.77 6.90 -18.77
C ARG A 115 5.88 5.86 -18.65
N ARG A 116 5.78 4.76 -19.40
CA ARG A 116 6.78 3.68 -19.40
C ARG A 116 8.15 4.13 -19.88
N ASN A 117 8.19 5.02 -20.87
CA ASN A 117 9.45 5.60 -21.34
C ASN A 117 10.08 6.55 -20.30
N ALA A 118 9.25 7.20 -19.48
CA ALA A 118 9.72 8.11 -18.43
C ALA A 118 10.15 7.37 -17.15
N ASP A 119 9.44 6.30 -16.78
CA ASP A 119 9.68 5.49 -15.59
C ASP A 119 9.78 4.00 -16.00
N PRO A 120 11.01 3.46 -16.19
CA PRO A 120 11.19 2.05 -16.53
C PRO A 120 10.89 1.09 -15.37
N ASP A 121 10.78 1.61 -14.14
CA ASP A 121 10.45 0.81 -12.95
C ASP A 121 8.93 0.66 -12.76
N LEU A 122 8.14 1.21 -13.68
CA LEU A 122 6.68 1.22 -13.67
C LEU A 122 6.05 -0.16 -13.95
N TRP A 123 5.10 -0.52 -13.09
CA TRP A 123 4.15 -1.60 -13.33
C TRP A 123 2.86 -1.05 -13.95
N ILE A 124 2.35 -1.76 -14.95
CA ILE A 124 1.01 -1.54 -15.48
C ILE A 124 0.29 -2.88 -15.42
N VAL A 125 -0.79 -2.93 -14.65
CA VAL A 125 -1.66 -4.10 -14.53
C VAL A 125 -3.05 -3.74 -15.01
N GLU A 126 -3.71 -4.66 -15.67
CA GLU A 126 -5.11 -4.55 -16.05
C GLU A 126 -5.94 -5.45 -15.15
N LEU A 127 -7.04 -4.89 -14.62
CA LEU A 127 -8.05 -5.62 -13.87
C LEU A 127 -9.39 -5.48 -14.61
N ASP A 128 -9.83 -6.55 -15.26
CA ASP A 128 -11.15 -6.65 -15.88
C ASP A 128 -12.11 -7.34 -14.92
N ILE A 129 -12.90 -6.53 -14.21
CA ILE A 129 -13.89 -6.99 -13.26
C ILE A 129 -14.95 -5.92 -13.06
N ALA A 130 -16.18 -6.36 -12.78
CA ALA A 130 -17.24 -5.48 -12.32
C ALA A 130 -16.76 -4.67 -11.10
N ASP A 131 -16.76 -3.34 -11.24
CA ASP A 131 -16.32 -2.38 -10.22
C ASP A 131 -14.85 -2.56 -9.77
N ALA A 132 -13.94 -2.71 -10.74
CA ALA A 132 -12.49 -2.72 -10.50
C ALA A 132 -11.98 -1.55 -9.62
N PRO A 133 -12.45 -0.29 -9.78
CA PRO A 133 -11.99 0.81 -8.94
C PRO A 133 -12.29 0.59 -7.45
N ARG A 134 -13.45 0.03 -7.11
CA ARG A 134 -13.80 -0.30 -5.73
C ARG A 134 -12.89 -1.38 -5.16
N LEU A 135 -12.62 -2.44 -5.91
CA LEU A 135 -11.70 -3.48 -5.48
C LEU A 135 -10.33 -2.88 -5.13
N VAL A 136 -9.81 -2.02 -6.01
CA VAL A 136 -8.52 -1.33 -5.78
C VAL A 136 -8.56 -0.41 -4.56
N ALA A 137 -9.64 0.35 -4.37
CA ALA A 137 -9.82 1.24 -3.22
C ALA A 137 -9.90 0.49 -1.87
N GLU A 138 -10.62 -0.63 -1.82
CA GLU A 138 -10.69 -1.50 -0.63
C GLU A 138 -9.29 -1.99 -0.21
N TRP A 139 -8.36 -2.14 -1.16
CA TRP A 139 -6.99 -2.55 -0.88
C TRP A 139 -6.07 -1.43 -0.39
N ALA A 140 -6.29 -0.18 -0.80
CA ALA A 140 -5.54 0.95 -0.21
C ALA A 140 -5.75 1.03 1.31
N ALA A 141 -6.97 0.76 1.79
CA ALA A 141 -7.28 0.77 3.22
C ALA A 141 -6.60 -0.35 4.03
N LEU A 142 -5.99 -1.35 3.38
CA LEU A 142 -5.36 -2.50 4.03
C LEU A 142 -3.82 -2.41 4.12
N THR A 143 -3.18 -1.40 3.51
CA THR A 143 -1.69 -1.27 3.46
C THR A 143 -1.21 0.15 3.73
#